data_AF-A0A8C6H574-F1
#
_entry.id   AF-A0A8C6H574-F1
#
_cell.length_a   1.000
_cell.length_b   1.000
_cell.length_c   1.000
_cell.angle_alpha   90.00
_cell.angle_beta   90.00
_cell.angle_gamma   90.00
#
_symmetry.space_group_name_H-M   'P 1'
#
loop_
_entity.id
_entity.type
_entity.pdbx_description
1 polymer ?
#
loop_
_entity_poly.entity_id
_entity_poly.type
_entity_poly.pdbx_seq_one_letter_code
_entity_poly.pdbx_strand_id
1 'polypeptide(L)' 'MPQFQTWEQFSRAAEKLYLADPMKVRVVLKYRHVDGNLCIKVMDDLVRLLKFK' A
#
# COMPACT_ATOMS: atom_id res chain seq x y z
N MET A 1 -9.92 -0.93 -7.82
CA MET A 1 -8.72 -0.91 -6.94
C MET A 1 -9.02 -1.74 -5.71
N PRO A 2 -8.26 -2.79 -5.40
CA PRO A 2 -8.48 -3.57 -4.18
C PRO A 2 -8.19 -2.68 -2.96
N GLN A 3 -9.20 -2.46 -2.12
CA GLN A 3 -9.02 -1.85 -0.81
C GLN A 3 -9.08 -2.98 0.20
N PHE A 4 -8.08 -3.04 1.08
CA PHE A 4 -8.02 -4.06 2.12
C PHE A 4 -8.87 -3.64 3.31
N GLN A 5 -9.62 -4.60 3.87
CA GLN A 5 -10.49 -4.36 5.02
C GLN A 5 -9.74 -4.49 6.35
N THR A 6 -8.66 -5.28 6.39
CA THR A 6 -7.82 -5.44 7.59
C THR A 6 -6.37 -5.12 7.30
N TRP A 7 -5.69 -4.66 8.35
CA TRP A 7 -4.26 -4.35 8.29
C TRP A 7 -3.43 -5.60 7.97
N GLU A 8 -3.75 -6.77 8.54
CA GLU A 8 -2.92 -7.97 8.33
C GLU A 8 -2.98 -8.51 6.90
N GLN A 9 -4.11 -8.31 6.20
CA GLN A 9 -4.20 -8.69 4.80
C GLN A 9 -3.40 -7.74 3.91
N PHE A 10 -3.47 -6.45 4.23
CA PHE A 10 -2.69 -5.42 3.53
C PHE A 10 -1.20 -5.62 3.71
N SER A 11 -0.72 -5.79 4.95
CA SER A 11 0.71 -5.92 5.25
C SER A 11 1.31 -7.13 4.56
N ARG A 12 0.65 -8.29 4.64
CA ARG A 12 1.09 -9.52 3.96
C ARG A 12 1.15 -9.37 2.44
N ALA A 13 0.15 -8.71 1.83
CA ALA A 13 0.16 -8.46 0.40
C ALA A 13 1.26 -7.48 -0.02
N ALA A 14 1.50 -6.43 0.79
CA ALA A 14 2.54 -5.44 0.55
C ALA A 14 3.95 -6.03 0.66
N GLU A 15 4.21 -6.82 1.70
CA GLU A 15 5.49 -7.53 1.88
C GLU A 15 5.75 -8.51 0.73
N LYS A 16 4.73 -9.29 0.33
CA LYS A 16 4.84 -10.19 -0.82
C LYS A 16 5.15 -9.44 -2.12
N LEU A 17 4.55 -8.26 -2.31
CA LEU A 17 4.81 -7.43 -3.49
C LEU A 17 6.24 -6.88 -3.48
N TYR A 18 6.71 -6.38 -2.33
CA TYR A 18 8.08 -5.89 -2.17
C TYR A 18 9.13 -6.97 -2.43
N LEU A 19 8.92 -8.18 -1.92
CA LEU A 19 9.84 -9.30 -2.11
C LEU A 19 9.91 -9.79 -3.56
N ALA A 20 8.91 -9.49 -4.40
CA ALA A 20 8.91 -9.92 -5.80
C ALA A 20 9.91 -9.15 -6.66
N ASP A 21 9.99 -7.83 -6.49
CA ASP A 21 10.97 -6.96 -7.17
C ASP A 21 11.12 -5.64 -6.38
N PRO A 22 12.04 -5.57 -5.41
CA PRO A 22 12.20 -4.39 -4.55
C PRO A 22 12.48 -3.10 -5.31
N MET A 23 13.14 -3.18 -6.46
CA MET A 23 13.55 -2.01 -7.24
C MET A 23 12.39 -1.33 -7.96
N LYS A 24 11.30 -2.07 -8.21
CA LYS A 24 10.09 -1.54 -8.85
C LYS A 24 9.02 -1.09 -7.86
N VAL A 25 9.17 -1.42 -6.58
CA VAL A 25 8.14 -1.19 -5.58
C VAL A 25 8.30 0.17 -4.92
N ARG A 26 7.20 0.92 -4.85
CA ARG A 26 7.12 2.23 -4.20
C ARG A 26 6.09 2.19 -3.08
N VAL A 27 6.50 2.66 -1.91
CA VAL A 27 5.66 2.81 -0.72
C VAL A 27 5.42 4.29 -0.48
N VAL A 28 4.15 4.70 -0.42
CA VAL A 28 3.74 6.10 -0.21
C VAL A 28 2.82 6.18 1.01
N LEU A 29 3.17 7.06 1.94
CA LEU A 29 2.35 7.42 3.09
C LEU A 29 1.84 8.85 2.91
N LYS A 30 0.53 9.04 3.10
CA LYS A 30 -0.09 10.36 3.10
C LYS A 30 -0.94 10.53 4.36
N TYR A 31 -0.49 11.44 5.22
CA TYR A 31 -1.26 11.87 6.39
C TYR A 31 -1.95 13.20 6.09
N ARG A 32 -3.24 13.31 6.43
CA ARG A 32 -3.99 14.56 6.35
C ARG A 32 -4.58 14.88 7.71
N HIS A 33 -3.89 15.76 8.45
CA HIS A 33 -4.26 16.14 9.82
C HIS A 33 -5.68 16.71 9.92
N VAL A 34 -6.06 17.60 8.99
CA VAL A 34 -7.39 18.24 8.95
C VAL A 34 -8.53 17.21 8.86
N ASP A 35 -8.28 16.04 8.27
CA ASP A 35 -9.29 14.97 8.16
C ASP A 35 -9.10 13.86 9.20
N GLY A 36 -8.04 13.92 10.01
CA GLY A 36 -7.66 12.82 10.91
C GLY A 36 -7.36 11.49 10.20
N ASN A 37 -6.98 11.50 8.92
CA ASN A 37 -6.79 10.26 8.15
C ASN A 37 -5.34 10.00 7.75
N LEU A 38 -5.01 8.71 7.63
CA LEU A 38 -3.75 8.21 7.10
C LEU A 38 -4.06 7.27 5.93
N CYS A 39 -3.36 7.44 4.82
CA CYS A 39 -3.47 6.54 3.68
C CYS A 39 -2.10 5.97 3.34
N ILE A 40 -2.03 4.65 3.22
CA ILE A 40 -0.82 3.92 2.82
C ILE A 40 -1.09 3.30 1.46
N LYS A 41 -0.15 3.46 0.53
CA LYS A 41 -0.18 2.85 -0.79
C LYS A 41 1.12 2.12 -1.07
N VAL A 42 1.02 0.92 -1.62
CA VAL A 42 2.16 0.13 -2.11
C VAL A 42 1.87 -0.25 -3.55
N MET A 43 2.82 0.04 -4.45
CA MET A 43 2.65 -0.23 -5.87
C MET A 43 3.94 -0.70 -6.54
N ASP A 44 3.80 -1.58 -7.53
CA ASP A 44 4.82 -1.82 -8.55
C ASP A 44 4.52 -0.97 -9.80
N ASP A 45 5.49 -0.83 -10.71
CA ASP A 45 5.29 -0.14 -12.00
C ASP A 45 4.25 -0.83 -12.91
N LEU A 46 3.73 -1.99 -12.50
CA LEU A 46 2.80 -2.85 -13.22
C LEU A 46 1.45 -2.93 -12.50
N VAL A 47 0.70 -1.82 -12.51
CA VAL A 47 -0.76 -1.75 -12.25
C VAL A 47 -1.21 -2.15 -10.83
N ARG A 48 -0.43 -2.91 -10.04
CA ARG A 48 -0.88 -3.42 -8.74
C ARG A 48 -0.71 -2.37 -7.67
N LEU A 49 -1.79 -1.63 -7.43
CA LEU A 49 -1.88 -0.65 -6.35
C LEU A 49 -2.64 -1.23 -5.16
N LEU A 50 -1.92 -1.52 -4.08
CA LEU A 50 -2.47 -1.87 -2.77
C LEU A 50 -2.71 -0.58 -1.99
N LYS A 51 -3.89 -0.42 -1.37
CA LYS A 51 -4.23 0.78 -0.60
C LYS A 51 -4.93 0.42 0.72
N PHE A 52 -4.47 1.04 1.79
CA PHE A 52 -5.07 0.99 3.12
C PHE A 52 -5.39 2.41 3.60
N LYS A 53 -6.55 2.57 4.24
CA LYS A 53 -7.11 3.84 4.73
C LYS A 53 -7.91 3.57 5.99
#